data_AF-A0A9E3TM00-F1
#
_entry.id   AF-A0A9E3TM00-F1
#
_cell.length_a   1.000
_cell.length_b   1.000
_cell.length_c   1.000
_cell.angle_alpha   90.00
_cell.angle_beta   90.00
_cell.angle_gamma   90.00
#
_symmetry.space_group_name_H-M   'P 1'
#
loop_
_entity.id
_entity.type
_entity.pdbx_description
1 polymer ?
#
loop_
_entity_poly.entity_id
_entity_poly.type
_entity_poly.pdbx_seq_one_letter_code
_entity_poly.pdbx_strand_id
1 'polypeptide(L)'
;MDPEQEPAPTLCARCVKELTPGRSEFYVVEIQAKADPTPPVLDVADMSRDYKTEINALVAELENVTPQIQRLTIHLCMACYAGWIEKPAG
;
A
#
# COMPACT_ATOMS: atom_id res chain seq x y z
N MET A 1 -17.31 25.23 -0.92
CA MET A 1 -16.57 24.62 -2.03
C MET A 1 -15.62 25.69 -2.52
N ASP A 2 -14.32 25.48 -2.31
CA ASP A 2 -13.27 26.44 -2.62
C ASP A 2 -12.96 26.37 -4.14
N PRO A 3 -13.06 27.47 -4.91
CA PRO A 3 -12.99 27.44 -6.37
C PRO A 3 -11.58 27.48 -6.97
N GLU A 4 -10.50 27.51 -6.16
CA GLU A 4 -9.13 27.80 -6.63
C GLU A 4 -8.15 26.61 -6.65
N GLN A 5 -8.61 25.36 -6.47
CA GLN A 5 -7.77 24.20 -6.74
C GLN A 5 -8.05 23.67 -8.15
N GLU A 6 -7.48 24.32 -9.18
CA GLU A 6 -7.30 23.63 -10.46
C GLU A 6 -6.47 22.37 -10.17
N PRO A 7 -7.01 21.16 -10.42
CA PRO A 7 -6.29 19.93 -10.12
C PRO A 7 -5.02 19.92 -10.95
N ALA A 8 -3.86 19.83 -10.30
CA ALA A 8 -2.57 19.73 -10.97
C ALA A 8 -2.61 18.66 -12.08
N PRO A 9 -1.95 18.88 -13.23
CA PRO A 9 -1.94 17.93 -14.33
C PRO A 9 -1.49 16.58 -13.80
N THR A 10 -2.38 15.61 -13.89
CA THR A 10 -2.16 14.28 -13.32
C THR A 10 -1.38 13.47 -14.35
N LEU A 11 -0.23 12.94 -13.99
CA LEU A 11 0.56 12.12 -14.92
C LEU A 11 0.21 10.64 -14.75
N CYS A 12 0.20 9.91 -15.86
CA CYS A 12 0.11 8.47 -15.80
C CYS A 12 1.35 7.91 -15.10
N ALA A 13 1.16 7.14 -14.03
CA ALA A 13 2.24 6.57 -13.23
C ALA A 13 3.16 5.60 -14.01
N ARG A 14 2.73 5.10 -15.18
CA ARG A 14 3.47 4.12 -15.98
C ARG A 14 4.14 4.72 -17.22
N CYS A 15 3.44 5.57 -17.97
CA CYS A 15 3.95 6.12 -19.22
C CYS A 15 4.16 7.64 -19.20
N VAL A 16 3.90 8.30 -18.07
CA VAL A 16 4.08 9.76 -17.86
C VAL A 16 3.20 10.61 -18.80
N LYS A 17 2.23 10.01 -19.49
CA LYS A 17 1.23 10.75 -20.28
C LYS A 17 0.44 11.68 -19.36
N GLU A 18 0.27 12.93 -19.77
CA GLU A 18 -0.60 13.88 -19.08
C GLU A 18 -2.07 13.45 -19.15
N LEU A 19 -2.77 13.55 -18.03
CA LEU A 19 -4.15 13.14 -17.83
C LEU A 19 -4.96 14.34 -17.39
N THR A 20 -6.08 14.58 -18.09
CA THR A 20 -6.98 15.70 -17.82
C THR A 20 -8.21 15.21 -17.05
N PRO A 21 -8.42 15.65 -15.80
CA PRO A 21 -9.64 15.35 -15.04
C PRO A 21 -10.91 15.81 -15.77
N GLY A 22 -12.02 15.09 -15.56
CA GLY A 22 -13.32 15.44 -16.14
C GLY A 22 -13.56 14.98 -17.59
N ARG A 23 -12.57 14.36 -18.25
CA ARG A 23 -12.70 13.81 -19.61
C ARG A 23 -12.83 12.29 -19.69
N SER A 24 -12.88 11.60 -18.55
CA SER A 24 -12.98 10.13 -18.49
C SER A 24 -11.76 9.41 -19.11
N GLU A 25 -10.59 10.05 -19.14
CA GLU A 25 -9.41 9.57 -19.89
C GLU A 25 -8.45 8.68 -19.06
N PHE A 26 -8.73 8.49 -17.77
CA PHE A 26 -7.87 7.73 -16.86
C PHE A 26 -8.63 7.10 -15.70
N TYR A 27 -7.97 6.12 -15.07
CA TYR A 27 -8.41 5.45 -13.86
C TYR A 27 -7.59 5.93 -12.67
N VAL A 28 -8.27 6.07 -11.53
CA VAL A 28 -7.66 6.25 -10.21
C VAL A 28 -7.59 4.86 -9.58
N VAL A 29 -6.39 4.42 -9.20
CA VAL A 29 -6.17 3.13 -8.55
C VAL A 29 -5.69 3.39 -7.14
N GLU A 30 -6.47 2.93 -6.17
CA GLU A 30 -6.12 2.95 -4.75
C GLU A 30 -5.57 1.59 -4.32
N ILE A 31 -4.32 1.57 -3.89
CA ILE A 31 -3.63 0.38 -3.43
C ILE A 31 -3.53 0.46 -1.90
N GLN A 32 -4.02 -0.57 -1.23
CA GLN A 32 -3.93 -0.72 0.21
C GLN A 32 -3.11 -1.96 0.54
N ALA A 33 -1.91 -1.76 1.08
CA ALA A 33 -1.10 -2.84 1.60
C ALA A 33 -1.29 -2.94 3.12
N LYS A 34 -1.55 -4.17 3.59
CA LYS A 34 -1.66 -4.51 5.02
C LYS A 34 -0.66 -5.63 5.30
N ALA A 35 0.11 -5.49 6.37
CA ALA A 35 0.94 -6.57 6.86
C ALA A 35 0.05 -7.72 7.37
N ASP A 36 0.49 -8.96 7.16
CA ASP A 36 -0.18 -10.15 7.68
C ASP A 36 -0.18 -10.12 9.22
N PRO A 37 -1.35 -10.12 9.88
CA PRO A 37 -1.44 -10.14 11.33
C PRO A 37 -1.32 -11.55 11.92
N THR A 38 -1.14 -12.59 11.09
CA THR A 38 -1.10 -13.98 11.55
C THR A 38 0.12 -14.23 12.44
N PRO A 39 -0.07 -14.78 13.65
CA PRO A 39 1.04 -15.13 14.53
C PRO A 39 1.99 -16.14 13.88
N PRO A 40 3.29 -16.10 14.19
CA PRO A 40 4.23 -17.12 13.72
C PRO A 40 3.85 -18.50 14.25
N VAL A 41 4.19 -19.54 13.49
CA VAL A 41 4.04 -20.94 13.92
C VAL A 41 5.22 -21.30 14.80
N LEU A 42 4.95 -21.76 16.02
CA LEU A 42 5.97 -22.24 16.97
C LEU A 42 6.17 -23.74 16.82
N ASP A 43 7.42 -24.20 16.86
CA ASP A 43 7.77 -25.62 16.82
C ASP A 43 8.37 -26.15 18.13
N VAL A 44 8.73 -27.44 18.16
CA VAL A 44 9.27 -28.11 19.37
C VAL A 44 10.66 -27.59 19.75
N ALA A 45 11.44 -27.07 18.80
CA ALA A 45 12.73 -26.45 19.09
C ALA A 45 12.55 -25.12 19.81
N ASP A 46 11.47 -24.38 19.48
CA ASP A 46 11.15 -23.14 20.15
C ASP A 46 10.81 -23.36 21.64
N MET A 47 10.27 -24.52 22.04
CA MET A 47 9.84 -24.80 23.42
C MET A 47 10.94 -24.66 24.49
N SER A 48 12.21 -24.62 24.08
CA SER A 48 13.36 -24.45 24.97
C SER A 48 13.74 -22.99 25.25
N ARG A 49 13.08 -22.03 24.60
CA ARG A 49 13.36 -20.59 24.72
C ARG A 49 12.71 -19.99 25.97
N ASP A 50 13.35 -18.97 26.55
CA ASP A 50 12.71 -18.13 27.56
C ASP A 50 11.78 -17.10 26.90
N TYR A 51 10.63 -17.60 26.45
CA TYR A 51 9.62 -16.79 25.78
C TYR A 51 9.12 -15.62 26.62
N LYS A 52 9.20 -15.71 27.95
CA LYS A 52 8.70 -14.66 28.82
C LYS A 52 9.56 -13.40 28.67
N THR A 53 10.87 -13.58 28.59
CA THR A 53 11.83 -12.50 28.33
C THR A 53 11.74 -12.00 26.90
N GLU A 54 11.67 -12.90 25.91
CA GLU A 54 11.52 -12.53 24.49
C GLU A 54 10.21 -11.77 24.21
N ILE A 55 9.07 -12.22 24.75
CA ILE A 55 7.77 -11.56 24.58
C ILE A 55 7.79 -10.16 25.19
N ASN A 56 8.35 -9.99 26.39
CA ASN A 56 8.44 -8.66 27.01
C ASN A 56 9.32 -7.71 26.20
N ALA A 57 10.42 -8.20 25.61
CA ALA A 57 11.27 -7.41 24.74
C ALA A 57 10.54 -7.01 23.44
N LEU A 58 9.84 -7.96 22.80
CA LEU A 58 9.05 -7.73 21.59
C LEU A 58 7.89 -6.76 21.83
N VAL A 59 7.17 -6.90 22.95
CA VAL A 59 6.08 -5.98 23.30
C VAL A 59 6.61 -4.57 23.53
N ALA A 60 7.74 -4.42 24.22
CA ALA A 60 8.38 -3.10 24.38
C ALA A 60 8.83 -2.48 23.04
N GLU A 61 9.27 -3.30 22.09
CA GLU A 61 9.61 -2.85 20.74
C GLU A 61 8.37 -2.46 19.91
N LEU A 62 7.27 -3.21 20.07
CA LEU A 62 6.01 -3.03 19.37
C LEU A 62 5.10 -1.94 19.97
N GLU A 63 5.31 -1.52 21.22
CA GLU A 63 4.54 -0.44 21.86
C GLU A 63 4.60 0.90 21.07
N ASN A 64 5.60 1.06 20.20
CA ASN A 64 5.74 2.22 19.31
C ASN A 64 5.40 1.94 17.83
N VAL A 65 4.98 0.71 17.50
CA VAL A 65 4.68 0.31 16.12
C VAL A 65 3.19 0.46 15.87
N THR A 66 2.81 1.52 15.15
CA THR A 66 1.45 1.65 14.63
C THR A 66 1.24 0.67 13.47
N PRO A 67 0.05 0.07 13.30
CA PRO A 67 -0.25 -0.74 12.13
C PRO A 67 -0.04 0.09 10.87
N GLN A 68 1.03 -0.21 10.13
CA GLN A 68 1.40 0.55 8.94
C GLN A 68 0.51 0.12 7.77
N ILE A 69 -0.63 0.80 7.62
CA ILE A 69 -1.40 0.74 6.39
C ILE A 69 -0.72 1.67 5.40
N GLN A 70 -0.06 1.09 4.39
CA GLN A 70 0.47 1.88 3.29
C GLN A 70 -0.63 2.08 2.25
N ARG A 71 -0.96 3.35 2.00
CA ARG A 71 -1.90 3.77 0.97
C ARG A 71 -1.12 4.43 -0.15
N LEU A 72 -1.32 3.96 -1.37
CA LEU A 72 -0.76 4.55 -2.57
C LEU A 72 -1.89 4.78 -3.57
N THR A 73 -1.98 6.00 -4.09
CA THR A 73 -2.88 6.34 -5.18
C THR A 73 -2.06 6.57 -6.45
N ILE A 74 -2.38 5.82 -7.50
CA ILE A 74 -1.79 6.01 -8.82
C ILE A 74 -2.86 6.32 -9.85
N HIS A 75 -2.45 7.05 -10.90
CA HIS A 75 -3.32 7.39 -12.02
C HIS A 75 -2.82 6.68 -13.27
N LEU A 76 -3.70 5.98 -13.98
CA LEU A 76 -3.35 5.20 -15.16
C LEU A 76 -4.23 5.60 -16.34
N CYS A 77 -3.61 5.89 -17.50
CA CYS A 77 -4.37 6.04 -18.74
C CYS A 77 -5.04 4.71 -19.12
N MET A 78 -6.09 4.76 -19.95
CA MET A 78 -6.85 3.59 -20.38
C MET A 78 -5.96 2.41 -20.83
N ALA A 79 -4.95 2.68 -21.65
CA ALA A 79 -4.04 1.64 -22.16
C ALA A 79 -3.17 1.02 -21.06
N CYS A 80 -2.63 1.83 -20.14
CA CYS A 80 -1.82 1.33 -19.04
C CYS A 80 -2.66 0.59 -17.99
N TYR A 81 -3.90 1.02 -17.78
CA TYR A 81 -4.83 0.36 -16.87
C TYR A 81 -5.19 -1.04 -17.37
N ALA A 82 -5.47 -1.21 -18.66
CA ALA A 82 -5.79 -2.51 -19.24
C ALA A 82 -4.70 -3.56 -18.95
N GLY A 83 -3.42 -3.21 -19.18
CA GLY A 83 -2.30 -4.10 -18.84
C GLY A 83 -2.05 -4.25 -17.34
N TRP A 84 -2.41 -3.24 -16.54
CA TRP A 84 -2.24 -3.28 -15.09
C TRP A 84 -3.20 -4.27 -14.41
N ILE A 85 -4.44 -4.41 -14.90
CA ILE A 85 -5.39 -5.40 -14.36
C ILE A 85 -4.82 -6.82 -14.47
N GLU A 86 -4.14 -7.12 -15.57
CA GLU A 86 -3.53 -8.44 -15.78
C GLU A 86 -2.23 -8.61 -14.98
N LYS A 87 -1.42 -7.54 -14.86
CA LYS A 87 -0.12 -7.54 -14.19
C LYS A 87 0.08 -6.25 -13.37
N PRO A 88 -0.46 -6.19 -12.14
CA PRO A 88 -0.48 -4.95 -11.36
C PRO A 88 0.88 -4.53 -10.79
N ALA A 89 1.82 -5.46 -10.65
CA ALA A 89 3.20 -5.19 -10.21
C ALA A 89 4.22 -5.09 -11.37
N GLY A 90 3.77 -5.25 -12.62
CA GLY A 90 4.64 -5.38 -13.81
C GLY A 90 4.72 -6.81 -14.33
#